data_AF-A0A6L3GM80-F1
#
_entry.id   AF-A0A6L3GM80-F1
#
_cell.length_a   1.000
_cell.length_b   1.000
_cell.length_c   1.000
_cell.angle_alpha   90.00
_cell.angle_beta   90.00
_cell.angle_gamma   90.00
#
_symmetry.space_group_name_H-M   'P 1'
#
loop_
_entity.id
_entity.type
_entity.pdbx_description
1 polymer ?
#
loop_
_entity_poly.entity_id
_entity_poly.type
_entity_poly.pdbx_seq_one_letter_code
_entity_poly.pdbx_strand_id
1 'polypeptide(L)'
;MLKSDVIWPNSRRFKSRTEWEPLGFFSEALCNSTQFDLKLGFFSSSAINVLADGFATFLYNGGKMRMIINDILSTEDKRAIIVAD
;
A
#
# COMPACT_ATOMS: atom_id res chain seq x y z
N MET A 1 -1.12 -3.49 15.85
CA MET A 1 -1.83 -2.81 16.96
C MET A 1 -2.54 -1.56 16.42
N LEU A 2 -3.59 -1.69 15.60
CA LEU A 2 -4.52 -0.57 15.37
C LEU A 2 -5.84 -0.93 16.03
N LYS A 3 -5.88 -0.78 17.36
CA LYS A 3 -7.11 -0.93 18.15
C LYS A 3 -7.59 0.37 18.80
N SER A 4 -6.84 1.46 18.69
CA SER A 4 -7.27 2.77 19.22
C SER A 4 -6.63 3.97 18.49
N ASP A 5 -5.31 3.98 18.25
CA ASP A 5 -4.63 5.11 17.59
C ASP A 5 -3.39 4.71 16.78
N VAL A 6 -3.11 5.45 15.70
CA VAL A 6 -1.85 5.34 14.93
C VAL A 6 -0.74 6.12 15.65
N ILE A 7 0.41 5.48 15.87
CA ILE A 7 1.61 6.19 16.34
C ILE A 7 2.28 6.87 15.15
N TRP A 8 2.37 8.20 15.19
CA TRP A 8 2.94 9.00 14.10
C TRP A 8 4.34 9.51 14.41
N PRO A 9 5.28 9.50 13.44
CA PRO A 9 6.52 10.24 13.55
C PRO A 9 6.24 11.75 13.65
N ASN A 10 7.04 12.48 14.42
CA ASN A 10 6.98 13.94 14.50
C ASN A 10 7.08 14.61 13.12
N SER A 11 7.90 14.04 12.24
CA SER A 11 8.07 14.50 10.86
C SER A 11 6.88 14.19 9.94
N ARG A 12 5.93 13.36 10.40
CA ARG A 12 4.85 12.76 9.59
C ARG A 12 5.35 11.98 8.37
N ARG A 13 6.60 11.51 8.42
CA ARG A 13 7.24 10.76 7.33
C ARG A 13 7.75 9.41 7.82
N PHE A 14 7.31 8.36 7.14
CA PHE A 14 7.92 7.03 7.22
C PHE A 14 9.04 6.94 6.19
N LYS A 15 10.18 6.36 6.55
CA LYS A 15 11.37 6.28 5.69
C LYS A 15 12.08 4.94 5.91
N SER A 16 12.53 4.32 4.83
CA SER A 16 13.32 3.10 4.92
C SER A 16 14.65 3.31 5.64
N ARG A 17 15.07 2.29 6.36
CA ARG A 17 16.26 2.22 7.23
C ARG A 17 16.22 3.22 8.38
N THR A 18 15.03 3.52 8.89
CA THR A 18 14.84 4.30 10.12
C THR A 18 13.92 3.55 11.07
N GLU A 19 13.74 4.07 12.28
CA GLU A 19 12.77 3.52 13.23
C GLU A 19 11.31 3.62 12.76
N TRP A 20 11.05 4.42 11.71
CA TRP A 20 9.73 4.63 11.10
C TRP A 20 9.66 3.96 9.73
N GLU A 21 9.79 2.63 9.68
CA GLU A 21 9.70 1.85 8.45
C GLU A 21 8.30 1.93 7.83
N PRO A 22 8.16 2.29 6.53
CA PRO A 22 6.87 2.29 5.85
C PRO A 22 6.20 0.91 5.84
N LEU A 23 6.98 -0.16 5.76
CA LEU A 23 6.47 -1.53 5.70
C LEU A 23 5.59 -1.86 6.91
N GLY A 24 6.07 -1.55 8.13
CA GLY A 24 5.30 -1.81 9.35
C GLY A 24 3.98 -1.04 9.37
N PHE A 25 4.00 0.24 8.99
CA PHE A 25 2.81 1.07 8.90
C PHE A 25 1.79 0.52 7.90
N PHE A 26 2.22 0.23 6.66
CA PHE A 26 1.31 -0.23 5.61
C PHE A 26 0.74 -1.63 5.90
N SER A 27 1.56 -2.58 6.36
CA SER A 27 1.08 -3.92 6.73
C SER A 27 0.00 -3.85 7.79
N GLU A 28 0.20 -3.01 8.81
CA GLU A 28 -0.78 -2.86 9.88
C GLU A 28 -2.04 -2.11 9.44
N ALA A 29 -1.89 -1.03 8.66
CA ALA A 29 -3.01 -0.26 8.14
C ALA A 29 -3.89 -1.09 7.20
N LEU A 30 -3.30 -1.88 6.30
CA LEU A 30 -4.03 -2.76 5.38
C LEU A 30 -4.86 -3.81 6.14
N CYS A 31 -4.31 -4.42 7.19
CA CYS A 31 -5.06 -5.39 7.99
C CYS A 31 -6.27 -4.80 8.73
N ASN A 32 -6.29 -3.49 8.96
CA ASN A 32 -7.33 -2.80 9.76
C ASN A 32 -8.15 -1.80 8.94
N SER A 33 -8.07 -1.85 7.62
CA SER A 33 -8.82 -0.95 6.73
C SER A 33 -9.60 -1.72 5.68
N THR A 34 -10.62 -1.07 5.13
CA THR A 34 -11.40 -1.55 3.97
C THR A 34 -11.35 -0.56 2.80
N GLN A 35 -10.66 0.58 2.97
CA GLN A 35 -10.43 1.54 1.92
C GLN A 35 -8.98 1.99 1.93
N PHE A 36 -8.35 1.94 0.75
CA PHE A 36 -6.97 2.37 0.58
C PHE A 36 -6.84 3.27 -0.66
N ASP A 37 -6.72 4.57 -0.42
CA ASP A 37 -6.52 5.56 -1.47
C ASP A 37 -5.03 5.92 -1.54
N LEU A 38 -4.39 5.64 -2.68
CA LEU A 38 -2.95 5.75 -2.85
C LEU A 38 -2.60 6.70 -3.99
N LYS A 39 -1.89 7.79 -3.69
CA LYS A 39 -1.32 8.71 -4.69
C LYS A 39 0.19 8.52 -4.75
N LEU A 40 0.70 8.15 -5.92
CA LEU A 40 2.13 7.91 -6.11
C LEU A 40 2.64 8.64 -7.35
N GLY A 41 3.85 9.21 -7.22
CA GLY A 41 4.55 9.79 -8.36
C GLY A 41 5.11 8.74 -9.32
N PHE A 42 5.34 7.51 -8.86
CA PHE A 42 5.80 6.36 -9.65
C PHE A 42 5.20 5.08 -9.06
N PHE A 43 4.71 4.19 -9.90
CA PHE A 43 4.09 2.93 -9.49
C PHE A 43 4.92 1.74 -9.96
N SER A 44 4.99 0.70 -9.12
CA SER A 44 5.57 -0.59 -9.45
C SER A 44 4.85 -1.68 -8.66
N SER A 45 4.33 -2.70 -9.33
CA SER A 45 3.71 -3.86 -8.67
C SER A 45 4.66 -4.60 -7.72
N SER A 46 5.98 -4.48 -7.91
CA SER A 46 6.96 -5.06 -6.97
C SER A 46 6.85 -4.49 -5.55
N ALA A 47 6.46 -3.21 -5.41
CA ALA A 47 6.25 -2.60 -4.10
C ALA A 47 5.00 -3.16 -3.39
N ILE A 48 3.99 -3.58 -4.16
CA ILE A 48 2.78 -4.23 -3.66
C ILE A 48 3.08 -5.64 -3.17
N ASN A 49 3.97 -6.38 -3.84
CA ASN A 49 4.34 -7.74 -3.45
C ASN A 49 4.91 -7.80 -2.02
N VAL A 50 5.70 -6.79 -1.62
CA VAL A 50 6.24 -6.71 -0.24
C VAL A 50 5.13 -6.59 0.81
N LEU A 51 3.95 -6.11 0.42
CA LEU A 51 2.77 -5.92 1.27
C LEU A 51 1.72 -7.03 1.08
N ALA A 52 2.05 -8.13 0.39
CA ALA A 52 1.09 -9.17 0.01
C ALA A 52 0.27 -9.70 1.21
N ASP A 53 0.90 -9.95 2.35
CA ASP A 53 0.22 -10.44 3.56
C ASP A 53 -0.82 -9.43 4.10
N GLY A 54 -0.48 -8.14 4.10
CA GLY A 54 -1.41 -7.07 4.46
C GLY A 54 -2.57 -6.98 3.47
N PHE A 55 -2.27 -7.06 2.17
CA PHE A 55 -3.27 -7.06 1.11
C PHE A 55 -4.19 -8.28 1.17
N ALA A 56 -3.71 -9.45 1.57
CA ALA A 56 -4.55 -10.64 1.72
C ALA A 56 -5.66 -10.39 2.77
N THR A 57 -5.31 -9.81 3.91
CA THR A 57 -6.28 -9.46 4.96
C THR A 57 -7.22 -8.33 4.50
N PHE A 58 -6.66 -7.30 3.85
CA PHE A 58 -7.43 -6.20 3.28
C PHE A 58 -8.51 -6.71 2.30
N LEU A 59 -8.13 -7.58 1.37
CA LEU A 59 -9.04 -8.19 0.39
C LEU A 59 -10.07 -9.09 1.06
N TYR A 60 -9.66 -9.93 2.03
CA TYR A 60 -10.57 -10.76 2.81
C TYR A 60 -11.66 -9.93 3.51
N ASN A 61 -11.30 -8.74 4.01
CA ASN A 61 -12.21 -7.81 4.66
C ASN A 61 -13.08 -6.99 3.67
N GLY A 62 -13.04 -7.27 2.37
CA GLY A 62 -13.78 -6.55 1.34
C GLY A 62 -13.14 -5.21 0.96
N GLY A 63 -11.82 -5.10 1.12
CA GLY A 63 -11.04 -3.90 0.87
C GLY A 63 -11.13 -3.40 -0.57
N LYS A 64 -11.25 -2.08 -0.73
CA LYS A 64 -11.25 -1.39 -2.02
C LYS A 64 -10.10 -0.40 -2.11
N MET A 65 -9.30 -0.54 -3.14
CA MET A 65 -8.16 0.33 -3.39
C MET A 65 -8.46 1.28 -4.56
N ARG A 66 -8.06 2.55 -4.44
CA ARG A 66 -8.01 3.49 -5.56
C ARG A 66 -6.61 4.05 -5.68
N MET A 67 -6.13 4.18 -6.90
CA MET A 67 -4.78 4.69 -7.16
C MET A 67 -4.80 5.87 -8.11
N ILE A 68 -3.99 6.89 -7.79
CA ILE A 68 -3.64 7.98 -8.71
C ILE A 68 -2.14 7.86 -8.95
N ILE A 69 -1.78 7.43 -10.15
CA ILE A 69 -0.41 7.15 -10.57
C ILE A 69 -0.09 7.93 -11.85
N ASN A 70 1.20 8.08 -12.16
CA ASN A 70 1.61 8.66 -13.43
C ASN A 70 1.27 7.71 -14.61
N ASP A 71 1.47 8.20 -15.84
CA ASP A 71 1.29 7.46 -17.09
C ASP A 71 2.49 6.58 -17.47
N ILE A 72 3.58 6.63 -16.68
CA ILE A 72 4.82 5.89 -16.91
C ILE A 72 4.79 4.58 -16.12
N LEU A 73 4.38 3.51 -16.80
CA LEU A 73 4.32 2.16 -16.25
C LEU A 73 5.31 1.22 -16.94
N SER A 74 5.82 0.24 -16.19
CA SER A 74 6.56 -0.88 -16.77
C SER A 74 5.66 -1.70 -17.71
N THR A 75 6.25 -2.47 -18.61
CA THR A 75 5.48 -3.34 -19.51
C THR A 75 4.69 -4.38 -18.72
N GLU A 76 5.27 -4.87 -17.63
CA GLU A 76 4.71 -5.86 -16.72
C GLU A 76 3.50 -5.28 -15.97
N ASP A 77 3.62 -4.06 -15.43
CA ASP A 77 2.51 -3.39 -14.75
C ASP A 77 1.35 -3.10 -15.72
N LYS A 78 1.65 -2.69 -16.96
CA LYS A 78 0.62 -2.49 -17.99
C LYS A 78 -0.16 -3.78 -18.26
N ARG A 79 0.55 -4.91 -18.41
CA ARG A 79 -0.08 -6.21 -18.62
C ARG A 79 -0.93 -6.63 -17.43
N ALA A 80 -0.42 -6.46 -16.20
CA ALA A 80 -1.14 -6.81 -14.98
C ALA A 80 -2.48 -6.08 -14.85
N ILE A 81 -2.54 -4.81 -15.29
CA ILE A 81 -3.77 -4.01 -15.28
C ILE A 81 -4.76 -4.48 -16.35
N ILE A 82 -4.30 -4.76 -17.58
CA ILE A 82 -5.17 -5.15 -18.69
C ILE A 82 -5.81 -6.54 -18.48
N VAL A 83 -5.12 -7.47 -17.83
CA VAL A 83 -5.60 -8.85 -17.62
C VAL A 83 -6.75 -8.93 -16.60
N ALA A 84 -7.02 -7.87 -15.86
CA ALA A 84 -8.06 -7.85 -14.82
C ALA A 84 -9.49 -7.56 -15.36
N ASP A 85 -9.63 -7.23 -16.64
CA ASP A 85 -10.91 -7.10 -17.37
C ASP A 85 -11.26 -8.37 -18.16
#